data_AF-A0A7V8ZE05-F1
#
_entry.id   AF-A0A7V8ZE05-F1
#
_cell.length_a   1.000
_cell.length_b   1.000
_cell.length_c   1.000
_cell.angle_alpha   90.00
_cell.angle_beta   90.00
_cell.angle_gamma   90.00
#
_symmetry.space_group_name_H-M   'P 1'
#
loop_
_entity.id
_entity.type
_entity.pdbx_description
1 polymer ?
#
loop_
_entity_poly.entity_id
_entity_poly.type
_entity_poly.pdbx_seq_one_letter_code
_entity_poly.pdbx_strand_id
1 'polypeptide(L)'
;MLDTRPGERPGVEPASELSLHHERIRARGVNPYVYWTVRAVLQPFLHLYFRLRREGREHIPANGPLLLAANHRSFLDPFVIACCIRRPIFFVAKREL
;
A
#
# COMPACT_ATOMS: atom_id res chain seq x y z
N MET A 1 10.25 18.80 42.57
CA MET A 1 10.25 19.98 41.70
C MET A 1 10.32 19.48 40.28
N LEU A 2 9.16 19.38 39.63
CA LEU A 2 8.97 18.77 38.31
C LEU A 2 9.19 19.84 37.24
N ASP A 3 10.21 19.68 36.40
CA ASP A 3 10.35 20.39 35.13
C ASP A 3 10.20 19.36 34.00
N THR A 4 8.97 19.18 33.54
CA THR A 4 8.66 18.37 32.35
C THR A 4 8.18 19.31 31.26
N ARG A 5 9.02 19.50 30.24
CA ARG A 5 8.70 20.20 28.99
C ARG A 5 7.51 19.50 28.31
N PRO A 6 6.52 20.24 27.78
CA PRO A 6 5.35 19.65 27.13
C PRO A 6 5.73 19.21 25.71
N GLY A 7 5.99 17.91 25.52
CA GLY A 7 6.26 17.36 24.19
C GLY A 7 6.79 15.92 24.13
N GLU A 8 7.42 15.43 25.20
CA GLU A 8 7.99 14.08 25.23
C GLU A 8 6.91 13.06 25.67
N ARG A 9 6.34 12.29 24.74
CA ARG A 9 5.54 11.11 25.11
C ARG A 9 6.50 10.05 25.66
N PRO A 10 6.20 9.45 26.83
CA PRO A 10 7.11 8.52 27.48
C PRO A 10 7.37 7.30 26.58
N GLY A 11 8.64 6.94 26.47
CA GLY A 11 9.23 5.97 25.54
C GLY A 11 8.38 4.75 25.23
N VAL A 12 7.74 4.78 24.07
CA VAL A 12 7.31 3.56 23.38
C VAL A 12 8.44 3.19 22.43
N GLU A 13 9.07 2.04 22.67
CA GLU A 13 10.06 1.44 21.78
C GLU A 13 9.54 1.53 20.32
N PRO A 14 10.30 2.11 19.37
CA PRO A 14 9.84 2.31 17.99
C PRO A 14 9.41 1.01 17.31
N ALA A 15 9.91 -0.13 17.79
CA ALA A 15 9.49 -1.46 17.37
C ALA A 15 8.04 -1.78 17.76
N SER A 16 7.59 -1.37 18.95
CA SER A 16 6.23 -1.62 19.49
C SER A 16 5.16 -0.85 18.71
N GLU A 17 5.38 0.44 18.44
CA GLU A 17 4.46 1.24 17.61
C GLU A 17 4.32 0.67 16.19
N LEU A 18 5.44 0.29 15.56
CA LEU A 18 5.43 -0.30 14.22
C LEU A 18 4.68 -1.64 14.20
N SER A 19 4.86 -2.50 15.21
CA SER A 19 4.13 -3.77 15.31
C SER A 19 2.61 -3.57 15.45
N LEU A 20 2.17 -2.60 16.25
CA LEU A 20 0.74 -2.28 16.40
C LEU A 20 0.12 -1.78 15.09
N HIS A 21 0.86 -1.01 14.29
CA HIS A 21 0.40 -0.57 12.98
C HIS A 21 0.33 -1.72 11.97
N HIS A 22 1.32 -2.62 11.97
CA HIS A 22 1.32 -3.81 11.11
C HIS A 22 0.16 -4.77 11.43
N GLU A 23 -0.14 -4.99 12.70
CA GLU A 23 -1.30 -5.80 13.11
C GLU A 23 -2.62 -5.15 12.69
N ARG A 24 -2.76 -3.83 12.85
CA ARG A 24 -3.98 -3.13 12.45
C ARG A 24 -4.24 -3.18 10.95
N ILE A 25 -3.18 -3.07 10.13
CA ILE A 25 -3.30 -3.19 8.66
C ILE A 25 -3.72 -4.60 8.26
N ARG A 26 -3.18 -5.64 8.92
CA ARG A 26 -3.63 -7.03 8.69
C ARG A 26 -5.06 -7.30 9.16
N ALA A 27 -5.45 -6.74 10.30
CA ALA A 27 -6.72 -7.04 10.94
C ALA A 27 -7.91 -6.27 10.36
N ARG A 28 -7.75 -4.98 10.02
CA ARG A 28 -8.85 -4.15 9.49
C ARG A 28 -8.94 -4.12 7.96
N GLY A 29 -7.87 -4.52 7.26
CA GLY A 29 -7.82 -4.45 5.80
C GLY A 29 -8.08 -3.03 5.26
N VAL A 30 -8.26 -2.92 3.95
CA VAL A 30 -8.75 -1.68 3.31
C VAL A 30 -10.27 -1.77 3.15
N ASN A 31 -10.98 -0.65 3.22
CA ASN A 31 -12.41 -0.64 2.95
C ASN A 31 -12.64 -1.16 1.51
N PRO A 32 -13.27 -2.33 1.34
CA PRO A 32 -13.34 -2.99 0.04
C PRO A 32 -14.12 -2.15 -0.96
N TYR A 33 -15.19 -1.49 -0.53
CA TYR A 33 -16.02 -0.67 -1.42
C TYR A 33 -15.25 0.53 -1.98
N VAL A 34 -14.51 1.24 -1.12
CA VAL A 34 -13.68 2.37 -1.56
C VAL A 34 -12.59 1.89 -2.52
N TYR A 35 -11.89 0.81 -2.14
CA TYR A 35 -10.83 0.23 -2.95
C TYR A 35 -11.33 -0.18 -4.35
N TRP A 36 -12.44 -0.92 -4.42
CA TRP A 36 -13.00 -1.38 -5.69
C TRP A 36 -13.54 -0.24 -6.55
N THR A 37 -14.20 0.76 -5.96
CA THR A 37 -14.69 1.93 -6.70
C THR A 37 -13.54 2.73 -7.31
N VAL A 38 -12.51 3.07 -6.51
CA VAL A 38 -11.34 3.82 -7.00
C VAL A 38 -10.62 3.02 -8.09
N ARG A 39 -10.46 1.72 -7.89
CA ARG A 39 -9.84 0.82 -8.87
C ARG A 39 -10.63 0.75 -10.18
N ALA A 40 -11.96 0.66 -10.11
CA ALA A 40 -12.84 0.60 -11.28
C ALA A 40 -12.78 1.87 -12.12
N VAL A 41 -12.53 3.03 -11.50
CA VAL A 41 -12.37 4.32 -12.20
C VAL A 41 -10.95 4.48 -12.75
N LEU A 42 -9.92 4.15 -11.98
CA LEU A 42 -8.53 4.32 -12.40
C LEU A 42 -8.11 3.33 -13.48
N GLN A 43 -8.60 2.09 -13.44
CA GLN A 43 -8.22 1.06 -14.41
C GLN A 43 -8.50 1.47 -15.87
N PRO A 44 -9.72 1.89 -16.28
CA PRO A 44 -9.99 2.32 -17.65
C PRO A 44 -9.24 3.60 -18.01
N PHE A 45 -9.12 4.55 -17.07
CA PHE A 45 -8.35 5.78 -17.27
C PHE A 45 -6.89 5.47 -17.61
N LEU A 46 -6.23 4.62 -16.83
CA LEU A 46 -4.84 4.23 -17.05
C LEU A 46 -4.67 3.41 -18.33
N HIS A 47 -5.59 2.51 -18.64
CA HIS A 47 -5.54 1.74 -19.88
C HIS A 47 -5.74 2.61 -21.13
N LEU A 48 -6.62 3.61 -21.07
CA LEU A 48 -6.92 4.46 -22.21
C LEU A 48 -5.85 5.55 -22.40
N TYR A 49 -5.43 6.21 -21.32
CA TYR A 49 -4.47 7.31 -21.38
C TYR A 49 -3.03 6.82 -21.60
N PHE A 50 -2.60 5.80 -20.85
CA PHE A 50 -1.22 5.27 -20.94
C PHE A 50 -1.08 4.08 -21.90
N ARG A 51 -2.17 3.62 -22.54
CA ARG A 51 -2.19 2.46 -23.45
C ARG A 51 -1.53 1.23 -22.84
N LEU A 52 -1.83 0.99 -21.56
CA LEU A 52 -1.13 0.03 -20.73
C LEU A 52 -1.27 -1.41 -21.27
N ARG A 53 -0.13 -2.07 -21.50
CA ARG A 53 -0.03 -3.50 -21.84
C ARG A 53 0.30 -4.30 -20.59
N ARG A 54 -0.26 -5.50 -20.47
CA ARG A 54 -0.10 -6.38 -19.30
C ARG A 54 0.24 -7.77 -19.81
N GLU A 55 1.39 -8.29 -19.40
CA GLU A 55 1.90 -9.62 -19.77
C GLU A 55 2.29 -10.37 -18.50
N GLY A 56 2.21 -11.70 -18.51
CA GLY A 56 2.65 -12.51 -17.37
C GLY A 56 1.75 -12.44 -16.13
N ARG A 57 0.46 -12.07 -16.28
CA ARG A 57 -0.50 -12.01 -15.16
C ARG A 57 -0.80 -13.38 -14.55
N GLU A 58 -0.52 -14.44 -15.30
CA GLU A 58 -0.59 -15.85 -14.94
C GLU A 58 0.47 -16.27 -13.93
N HIS A 59 1.60 -15.56 -13.86
CA HIS A 59 2.65 -15.82 -12.87
C HIS A 59 2.29 -15.31 -11.47
N ILE A 60 1.20 -14.52 -11.35
CA ILE A 60 0.78 -13.96 -10.08
C ILE A 60 -0.07 -15.02 -9.35
N PRO A 61 0.37 -15.51 -8.18
CA PRO A 61 -0.38 -16.49 -7.42
C PRO A 61 -1.72 -15.89 -6.98
N ALA A 62 -2.80 -16.66 -7.18
CA ALA A 62 -4.15 -16.24 -6.79
C ALA A 62 -4.29 -16.06 -5.26
N ASN A 63 -3.59 -16.91 -4.50
CA ASN A 63 -3.61 -16.92 -3.04
C ASN A 63 -2.19 -17.07 -2.48
N GLY A 64 -2.01 -16.69 -1.21
CA GLY A 64 -0.73 -16.82 -0.52
C GLY A 64 0.14 -15.54 -0.53
N PRO A 65 1.36 -15.61 0.02
CA PRO A 65 2.28 -14.48 0.05
C PRO A 65 2.80 -14.14 -1.34
N LEU A 66 2.89 -12.85 -1.65
CA LEU A 66 3.45 -12.33 -2.89
C LEU A 66 4.28 -11.10 -2.54
N LEU A 67 5.55 -11.10 -2.95
CA LEU A 67 6.39 -9.91 -2.94
C LEU A 67 6.58 -9.42 -4.37
N LEU A 68 6.11 -8.21 -4.65
CA LEU A 68 6.28 -7.59 -5.95
C LEU A 68 7.38 -6.54 -5.86
N ALA A 69 8.47 -6.76 -6.58
CA ALA A 69 9.51 -5.76 -6.79
C ALA A 69 9.26 -5.07 -8.14
N ALA A 70 8.87 -3.79 -8.11
CA ALA A 70 8.65 -2.99 -9.30
C ALA A 70 9.67 -1.85 -9.35
N ASN A 71 10.06 -1.46 -10.57
CA ASN A 71 10.88 -0.28 -10.75
C ASN A 71 10.06 0.98 -10.43
N HIS A 72 10.59 1.87 -9.57
CA HIS A 72 9.91 3.10 -9.19
C HIS A 72 10.45 4.27 -10.03
N ARG A 73 9.76 4.58 -11.11
CA ARG A 73 10.10 5.65 -12.07
C ARG A 73 9.17 6.84 -11.94
N SER A 74 7.98 6.69 -11.35
CA SER A 74 6.98 7.74 -11.28
C SER A 74 6.04 7.57 -10.08
N PHE A 75 5.47 8.68 -9.61
CA PHE A 75 4.48 8.68 -8.54
C PHE A 75 3.23 7.84 -8.86
N LEU A 76 2.93 7.63 -10.14
CA LEU A 76 1.78 6.84 -10.58
C LEU A 76 2.02 5.33 -10.50
N ASP A 77 3.24 4.86 -10.28
CA ASP A 77 3.57 3.43 -10.30
C ASP A 77 2.71 2.60 -9.33
N PRO A 78 2.47 3.03 -8.07
CA PRO A 78 1.63 2.27 -7.15
C PRO A 78 0.20 2.07 -7.68
N PHE A 79 -0.38 3.10 -8.32
CA PHE A 79 -1.72 3.01 -8.90
C PHE A 79 -1.77 2.09 -10.12
N VAL A 80 -0.77 2.20 -11.00
CA VAL A 80 -0.64 1.35 -12.19
C VAL A 80 -0.47 -0.11 -11.79
N ILE A 81 0.43 -0.39 -10.86
CA ILE A 81 0.69 -1.73 -10.35
C ILE A 81 -0.56 -2.31 -9.66
N ALA A 82 -1.24 -1.53 -8.83
CA ALA A 82 -2.48 -1.96 -8.18
C ALA A 82 -3.58 -2.30 -9.19
N CYS A 83 -3.67 -1.58 -10.32
CA CYS A 83 -4.61 -1.90 -11.40
C CYS A 83 -4.21 -3.15 -12.19
N CYS A 84 -2.91 -3.39 -12.36
CA CYS A 84 -2.37 -4.54 -13.09
C CYS A 84 -2.52 -5.88 -12.35
N ILE A 85 -2.66 -5.89 -11.03
CA ILE A 85 -2.67 -7.12 -10.21
C ILE A 85 -4.08 -7.46 -9.74
N ARG A 86 -4.53 -8.72 -9.85
CA ARG A 86 -5.92 -9.13 -9.53
C ARG A 86 -6.35 -8.99 -8.06
N ARG A 87 -5.40 -8.77 -7.14
CA ARG A 87 -5.63 -8.72 -5.69
C ARG A 87 -5.19 -7.37 -5.10
N PRO A 88 -5.73 -6.98 -3.94
CA PRO A 88 -5.19 -5.87 -3.17
C PRO A 88 -3.73 -6.14 -2.80
N ILE A 89 -2.90 -5.12 -2.94
CA ILE A 89 -1.48 -5.14 -2.57
C ILE A 89 -1.21 -4.00 -1.61
N PHE A 90 -0.27 -4.22 -0.71
CA PHE A 90 0.20 -3.23 0.23
C PHE A 90 1.58 -2.78 -0.20
N PHE A 91 1.75 -1.47 -0.36
CA PHE A 91 3.04 -0.88 -0.68
C PHE A 91 3.77 -0.55 0.61
N VAL A 92 5.08 -0.81 0.63
CA VAL A 92 5.94 -0.35 1.71
C VAL A 92 6.32 1.09 1.37
N ALA A 93 5.81 2.04 2.14
CA ALA A 93 6.17 3.45 2.04
C ALA A 93 6.96 3.87 3.28
N LYS A 94 7.97 4.72 3.09
CA LYS A 94 8.71 5.33 4.20
C LYS A 94 7.75 6.28 4.94
N ARG A 95 7.89 6.36 6.27
CA ARG A 95 7.08 7.25 7.13
C ARG A 95 7.26 8.75 6.80
N GLU A 96 8.37 9.10 6.18
CA GLU A 96 8.67 10.45 5.68
C GLU A 96 8.33 10.49 4.19
N LEU A 97 7.14 10.96 3.87
CA LEU A 97 6.73 11.38 2.53
C LEU A 97 6.30 12.84 2.62
#